data_AF-A0A328BFT1-F1
#
_entry.id   AF-A0A328BFT1-F1
#
_cell.length_a   1.000
_cell.length_b   1.000
_cell.length_c   1.000
_cell.angle_alpha   90.00
_cell.angle_beta   90.00
_cell.angle_gamma   90.00
#
_symmetry.space_group_name_H-M   'P 1'
#
loop_
_entity.id
_entity.type
_entity.pdbx_description
1 polymer ?
#
loop_
_entity_poly.entity_id
_entity_poly.type
_entity_poly.pdbx_seq_one_letter_code
_entity_poly.pdbx_strand_id
1 'polypeptide(L)'
;MLDALDITEAETAGLSELAALDLSMARLFAARAEAAEDPQVQNEFARSYQRMARSYRQTLALKIKLKRDLAQARRDQARAQESDRDSGPSPDTYDAARVEVRKQQVRQAIERVAWDEYEPYDKIDAFIELERYMDEEAREPGFVAHPLPLVVARLCLALNVDPPPLETEPPQPSLPPAEADWRGSG
;
A
#
# COMPACT_ATOMS: atom_id res chain seq x y z
N MET A 1 14.72 0.41 20.94
CA MET A 1 15.26 -0.47 19.89
C MET A 1 14.58 -0.14 18.57
N LEU A 2 15.20 0.76 17.81
CA LEU A 2 14.89 1.07 16.41
C LEU A 2 15.91 0.39 15.47
N ASP A 3 16.48 -0.74 15.88
CA ASP A 3 17.57 -1.42 15.14
C ASP A 3 17.15 -2.00 13.79
N ALA A 4 15.85 -2.18 13.55
CA ALA A 4 15.40 -2.93 12.38
C ALA A 4 15.60 -2.20 11.03
N LEU A 5 15.88 -0.89 11.06
CA LEU A 5 16.19 -0.07 9.89
C LEU A 5 17.48 0.75 10.06
N ASP A 6 18.24 0.50 11.14
CA ASP A 6 19.45 1.24 11.50
C ASP A 6 19.25 2.79 11.54
N ILE A 7 18.04 3.22 11.93
CA ILE A 7 17.70 4.63 12.11
C ILE A 7 17.54 4.91 13.60
N THR A 8 18.31 5.89 14.08
CA THR A 8 18.29 6.34 15.45
C THR A 8 17.04 7.17 15.78
N GLU A 9 16.70 7.22 17.07
CA GLU A 9 15.66 8.14 17.56
C GLU A 9 16.01 9.61 17.26
N ALA A 10 17.30 9.94 17.27
CA ALA A 10 17.82 11.26 16.95
C ALA A 10 17.56 11.65 15.49
N GLU A 11 17.78 10.76 14.53
CA GLU A 11 17.48 11.01 13.10
C GLU A 11 15.98 11.16 12.85
N THR A 12 15.15 10.38 13.54
CA THR A 12 13.68 10.50 13.48
C THR A 12 13.19 11.84 14.07
N ALA A 13 13.81 12.28 15.17
CA ALA A 13 13.55 13.59 15.76
C ALA A 13 13.99 14.73 14.82
N GLY A 14 15.15 14.59 14.18
CA GLY A 14 15.67 15.54 13.19
C GLY A 14 14.72 15.75 12.00
N LEU A 15 14.10 14.68 11.48
CA LEU A 15 13.07 14.83 10.44
C LEU A 15 11.83 15.62 10.89
N SER A 16 11.48 15.52 12.18
CA SER A 16 10.36 16.29 12.74
C SER A 16 10.72 17.76 12.90
N GLU A 17 11.94 18.05 13.33
CA GLU A 17 12.48 19.40 13.41
C GLU A 17 12.58 20.05 12.02
N LEU A 18 13.13 19.33 11.04
CA LEU A 18 13.25 19.79 9.67
C LEU A 18 11.87 20.12 9.06
N ALA A 19 10.87 19.25 9.26
CA ALA A 19 9.52 19.52 8.80
C ALA A 19 8.92 20.78 9.47
N ALA A 20 9.20 21.02 10.74
CA ALA A 20 8.73 22.22 11.43
C ALA A 20 9.41 23.49 10.88
N LEU A 21 10.70 23.43 10.59
CA LEU A 21 11.46 24.53 9.99
C LEU A 21 10.97 24.85 8.57
N ASP A 22 10.79 23.83 7.72
CA ASP A 22 10.29 23.99 6.35
C ASP A 22 8.89 24.63 6.34
N LEU A 23 8.00 24.21 7.24
CA LEU A 23 6.68 24.79 7.38
C LEU A 23 6.74 26.25 7.87
N SER A 24 7.62 26.54 8.84
CA SER A 24 7.85 27.90 9.34
C SER A 24 8.33 28.83 8.22
N MET A 25 9.31 28.39 7.44
CA MET A 25 9.83 29.12 6.29
C MET A 25 8.78 29.32 5.19
N ALA A 26 7.98 28.29 4.91
CA ALA A 26 6.87 28.41 3.96
C ALA A 26 5.86 29.48 4.41
N ARG A 27 5.47 29.47 5.69
CA ARG A 27 4.56 30.50 6.25
C ARG A 27 5.16 31.90 6.16
N LEU A 28 6.45 32.05 6.45
CA LEU A 28 7.14 33.34 6.36
C LEU A 28 7.12 33.88 4.92
N PHE A 29 7.44 33.05 3.93
CA PHE A 29 7.43 33.48 2.53
C PHE A 29 6.02 33.75 2.00
N ALA A 30 5.01 33.01 2.44
CA ALA A 30 3.62 33.31 2.13
C ALA A 30 3.23 34.70 2.66
N ALA A 31 3.49 34.98 3.93
CA ALA A 31 3.20 36.29 4.53
C ALA A 31 3.95 37.44 3.83
N ARG A 32 5.22 37.22 3.43
CA ARG A 32 5.99 38.21 2.67
C ARG A 32 5.47 38.43 1.25
N ALA A 33 5.00 37.38 0.59
CA ALA A 33 4.38 37.49 -0.73
C ALA A 33 3.05 38.28 -0.66
N GLU A 34 2.26 38.06 0.38
CA GLU A 34 1.01 38.79 0.61
C GLU A 34 1.23 40.28 0.91
N ALA A 35 2.31 40.60 1.63
CA ALA A 35 2.65 41.98 2.00
C ALA A 35 3.40 42.77 0.92
N ALA A 36 3.87 42.11 -0.15
CA ALA A 36 4.66 42.76 -1.19
C ALA A 36 3.78 43.54 -2.18
N GLU A 37 4.08 44.83 -2.34
CA GLU A 37 3.38 45.70 -3.29
C GLU A 37 3.93 45.58 -4.72
N ASP A 38 5.23 45.29 -4.86
CA ASP A 38 5.86 45.06 -6.16
C ASP A 38 5.56 43.63 -6.66
N PRO A 39 4.90 43.49 -7.83
CA PRO A 39 4.59 42.19 -8.41
C PRO A 39 5.82 41.29 -8.66
N GLN A 40 7.00 41.87 -8.93
CA GLN A 40 8.22 41.07 -9.13
C GLN A 40 8.69 40.47 -7.80
N VAL A 41 8.77 41.28 -6.75
CA VAL A 41 9.14 40.85 -5.40
C VAL A 41 8.12 39.84 -4.84
N GLN A 42 6.83 40.08 -5.06
CA GLN A 42 5.77 39.14 -4.69
C GLN A 42 5.99 37.77 -5.34
N ASN A 43 6.31 37.74 -6.65
CA ASN A 43 6.55 36.50 -7.37
C ASN A 43 7.79 35.75 -6.85
N GLU A 44 8.85 36.46 -6.46
CA GLU A 44 10.04 35.85 -5.86
C GLU A 44 9.73 35.17 -4.52
N PHE A 45 8.96 35.82 -3.66
CA PHE A 45 8.50 35.23 -2.40
C PHE A 45 7.55 34.05 -2.63
N ALA A 46 6.61 34.16 -3.58
CA ALA A 46 5.71 33.06 -3.93
C ALA A 46 6.48 31.81 -4.41
N ARG A 47 7.51 31.98 -5.27
CA ARG A 47 8.39 30.88 -5.70
C ARG A 47 9.17 30.26 -4.55
N SER A 48 9.59 31.08 -3.58
CA SER A 48 10.34 30.61 -2.40
C SER A 48 9.42 29.84 -1.45
N TYR A 49 8.19 30.31 -1.25
CA TYR A 49 7.14 29.58 -0.56
C TYR A 49 6.89 28.20 -1.18
N GLN A 50 6.69 28.11 -2.50
CA GLN A 50 6.40 26.85 -3.18
C GLN A 50 7.54 25.83 -3.00
N ARG A 51 8.80 26.28 -3.04
CA ARG A 51 9.97 25.43 -2.77
C ARG A 51 9.99 24.88 -1.34
N MET A 52 9.73 25.73 -0.34
CA MET A 52 9.68 25.30 1.06
C MET A 52 8.47 24.38 1.34
N ALA A 53 7.31 24.69 0.77
CA ALA A 53 6.13 23.83 0.87
C ALA A 53 6.36 22.45 0.24
N ARG A 54 7.12 22.37 -0.86
CA ARG A 54 7.54 21.09 -1.44
C ARG A 54 8.48 20.33 -0.51
N SER A 55 9.52 20.99 0.01
CA SER A 55 10.45 20.39 0.99
C SER A 55 9.69 19.79 2.18
N TYR A 56 8.76 20.55 2.75
CA TYR A 56 7.89 20.09 3.85
C TYR A 56 7.11 18.82 3.51
N ARG A 57 6.44 18.78 2.34
CA ARG A 57 5.68 17.60 1.90
C ARG A 57 6.58 16.38 1.70
N GLN A 58 7.77 16.57 1.14
CA GLN A 58 8.76 15.50 0.96
C GLN A 58 9.21 14.94 2.31
N THR A 59 9.54 15.79 3.28
CA THR A 59 9.91 15.39 4.63
C THR A 59 8.76 14.65 5.33
N LEU A 60 7.50 15.09 5.17
CA LEU A 60 6.34 14.40 5.71
C LEU A 60 6.13 13.01 5.08
N ALA A 61 6.26 12.91 3.75
CA ALA A 61 6.16 11.65 3.03
C ALA A 61 7.20 10.63 3.52
N LEU A 62 8.46 11.08 3.69
CA LEU A 62 9.52 10.26 4.27
C LEU A 62 9.18 9.79 5.67
N LYS A 63 8.69 10.66 6.55
CA LYS A 63 8.26 10.28 7.91
C LYS A 63 7.15 9.22 7.90
N ILE A 64 6.17 9.35 7.01
CA ILE A 64 5.09 8.37 6.88
C ILE A 64 5.64 7.03 6.41
N LYS A 65 6.53 7.03 5.40
CA LYS A 65 7.21 5.83 4.92
C LYS A 65 7.98 5.14 6.04
N LEU A 66 8.84 5.87 6.74
CA LEU A 66 9.62 5.38 7.87
C LEU A 66 8.75 4.77 8.99
N LYS A 67 7.62 5.41 9.31
CA LYS A 67 6.67 4.87 10.29
C LYS A 67 6.08 3.52 9.83
N ARG A 68 5.78 3.37 8.54
CA ARG A 68 5.29 2.11 7.97
C ARG A 68 6.38 1.06 7.99
N ASP A 69 7.59 1.40 7.55
CA ASP A 69 8.72 0.48 7.50
C ASP A 69 9.08 -0.02 8.91
N LEU A 70 9.08 0.86 9.93
CA LEU A 70 9.29 0.47 11.33
C LEU A 70 8.18 -0.43 11.87
N ALA A 71 6.93 -0.15 11.53
CA ALA A 71 5.81 -1.00 11.91
C ALA A 71 5.92 -2.38 11.27
N GLN A 72 6.33 -2.44 10.00
CA GLN A 72 6.57 -3.67 9.26
C GLN A 72 7.70 -4.48 9.89
N ALA A 73 8.84 -3.84 10.13
CA ALA A 73 10.00 -4.53 10.69
C ALA A 73 9.73 -5.09 12.10
N ARG A 74 8.89 -4.41 12.90
CA ARG A 74 8.41 -4.94 14.20
C ARG A 74 7.53 -6.18 14.04
N ARG A 75 6.66 -6.21 13.02
CA ARG A 75 5.82 -7.38 12.71
C ARG A 75 6.68 -8.56 12.27
N ASP A 76 7.66 -8.32 11.40
CA ASP A 76 8.57 -9.35 10.90
C ASP A 76 9.41 -9.94 12.04
N GLN A 77 9.93 -9.10 12.95
CA GLN A 77 10.63 -9.56 14.16
C GLN A 77 9.74 -10.39 15.09
N ALA A 78 8.49 -9.97 15.31
CA ALA A 78 7.55 -10.73 16.14
C ALA A 78 7.26 -12.12 15.55
N ARG A 79 7.06 -12.21 14.23
CA ARG A 79 6.83 -13.48 13.54
C ARG A 79 8.07 -14.38 13.55
N ALA A 80 9.27 -13.83 13.36
CA ALA A 80 10.51 -14.61 13.45
C ALA A 80 10.72 -15.21 14.87
N GLN A 81 10.39 -14.45 15.92
CA GLN A 81 10.43 -14.96 17.29
C GLN A 81 9.36 -16.02 17.57
N GLU A 82 8.24 -15.98 16.86
CA GLU A 82 7.15 -16.96 16.96
C GLU A 82 7.51 -18.26 16.21
N SER A 83 8.14 -18.18 15.03
CA SER A 83 8.64 -19.35 14.29
C SER A 83 9.77 -20.09 15.01
N ASP A 84 10.63 -19.38 15.74
CA ASP A 84 11.68 -20.01 16.57
C ASP A 84 11.10 -20.75 17.79
N ARG A 85 9.87 -20.43 18.20
CA ARG A 85 9.16 -21.09 19.32
C ARG A 85 8.31 -22.28 18.87
N ASP A 86 7.86 -22.29 17.61
CA ASP A 86 6.99 -23.32 17.03
C ASP A 86 7.74 -24.23 16.05
N SER A 87 8.89 -24.78 16.45
CA SER A 87 9.65 -25.78 15.68
C SER A 87 8.99 -27.18 15.67
N GLY A 88 7.67 -27.26 15.81
CA GLY A 88 6.90 -28.46 15.46
C GLY A 88 6.77 -28.59 13.93
N PRO A 89 6.63 -29.80 13.37
CA PRO A 89 6.41 -29.95 11.93
C PRO A 89 5.06 -29.31 11.54
N SER A 90 5.09 -28.12 10.95
CA SER A 90 3.90 -27.46 10.41
C SER A 90 3.47 -28.15 9.09
N PRO A 91 2.17 -28.47 8.88
CA PRO A 91 1.73 -29.25 7.71
C PRO A 91 1.67 -28.46 6.39
N ASP A 92 1.93 -27.16 6.39
CA ASP A 92 1.96 -26.34 5.17
C ASP A 92 3.37 -25.82 4.95
N THR A 93 4.20 -26.62 4.28
CA THR A 93 5.51 -26.17 3.81
C THR A 93 5.29 -25.00 2.86
N TYR A 94 5.78 -23.82 3.24
CA TYR A 94 5.88 -22.65 2.38
C TYR A 94 6.52 -23.04 1.04
N ASP A 95 5.70 -23.13 0.00
CA ASP A 95 6.13 -23.47 -1.36
C ASP A 95 6.41 -22.18 -2.12
N ALA A 96 7.67 -21.76 -2.08
CA ALA A 96 8.15 -20.54 -2.74
C ALA A 96 7.82 -20.52 -4.24
N ALA A 97 7.81 -21.68 -4.91
CA ALA A 97 7.49 -21.76 -6.33
C ALA A 97 6.00 -21.45 -6.58
N ARG A 98 5.11 -21.96 -5.74
CA ARG A 98 3.67 -21.64 -5.81
C ARG A 98 3.38 -20.19 -5.50
N VAL A 99 4.12 -19.58 -4.58
CA VAL A 99 4.01 -18.16 -4.25
C VAL A 99 4.41 -17.29 -5.45
N GLU A 100 5.53 -17.59 -6.10
CA GLU A 100 5.99 -16.81 -7.28
C GLU A 100 5.05 -16.94 -8.47
N VAL A 101 4.52 -18.14 -8.73
CA VAL A 101 3.47 -18.34 -9.75
C VAL A 101 2.25 -17.48 -9.43
N ARG A 102 1.87 -17.39 -8.16
CA ARG A 102 0.72 -16.59 -7.74
C ARG A 102 0.95 -15.09 -7.89
N LYS A 103 2.14 -14.58 -7.56
CA LYS A 103 2.51 -13.17 -7.80
C LYS A 103 2.43 -12.83 -9.30
N GLN A 104 2.92 -13.73 -10.16
CA GLN A 104 2.84 -13.54 -11.62
C GLN A 104 1.40 -13.43 -12.13
N GLN A 105 0.48 -14.23 -11.59
CA GLN A 105 -0.95 -14.16 -11.94
C GLN A 105 -1.58 -12.83 -11.53
N VAL A 106 -1.25 -12.33 -10.34
CA VAL A 106 -1.72 -11.05 -9.83
C VAL A 106 -1.21 -9.90 -10.69
N ARG A 107 0.09 -9.89 -11.01
CA ARG A 107 0.74 -8.91 -11.89
C ARG A 107 0.02 -8.80 -13.23
N GLN A 108 -0.18 -9.93 -13.90
CA GLN A 108 -0.87 -9.96 -15.21
C GLN A 108 -2.31 -9.48 -15.14
N ALA A 109 -3.02 -9.74 -14.03
CA ALA A 109 -4.39 -9.28 -13.86
C ALA A 109 -4.45 -7.75 -13.70
N ILE A 110 -3.54 -7.17 -12.93
CA ILE A 110 -3.49 -5.72 -12.69
C ILE A 110 -3.03 -4.96 -13.94
N GLU A 111 -2.04 -5.49 -14.66
CA GLU A 111 -1.61 -4.91 -15.95
C GLU A 111 -2.76 -4.79 -16.95
N ARG A 112 -3.68 -5.76 -16.97
CA ARG A 112 -4.87 -5.74 -17.86
C ARG A 112 -5.96 -4.77 -17.44
N VAL A 113 -6.02 -4.40 -16.16
CA VAL A 113 -7.10 -3.57 -15.61
C VAL A 113 -6.69 -2.11 -15.52
N ALA A 114 -5.42 -1.84 -15.20
CA ALA A 114 -5.02 -0.56 -14.65
C ALA A 114 -4.20 0.32 -15.61
N TRP A 115 -3.51 -0.28 -16.59
CA TRP A 115 -2.28 0.34 -17.11
C TRP A 115 -2.41 1.02 -18.47
N ASP A 116 -3.58 1.07 -19.09
CA ASP A 116 -3.71 1.77 -20.37
C ASP A 116 -3.73 3.31 -20.21
N GLU A 117 -4.02 3.82 -19.00
CA GLU A 117 -4.19 5.25 -18.73
C GLU A 117 -2.96 5.97 -18.17
N TYR A 118 -1.92 5.24 -17.73
CA TYR A 118 -0.72 5.82 -17.12
C TYR A 118 0.36 6.21 -18.15
N GLU A 119 1.05 7.33 -17.90
CA GLU A 119 2.27 7.67 -18.65
C GLU A 119 3.41 6.71 -18.29
N PRO A 120 4.35 6.41 -19.22
CA PRO A 120 5.42 5.41 -19.01
C PRO A 120 6.27 5.57 -17.74
N TYR A 121 6.40 6.78 -17.21
CA TYR A 121 7.14 7.02 -15.96
C TYR A 121 6.31 6.68 -14.72
N ASP A 122 5.02 7.02 -14.69
CA ASP A 122 4.12 6.68 -13.60
C ASP A 122 3.91 5.16 -13.48
N LYS A 123 4.01 4.46 -14.62
CA LYS A 123 4.02 3.01 -14.72
C LYS A 123 5.19 2.36 -13.98
N ILE A 124 6.35 2.97 -13.93
CA ILE A 124 7.51 2.36 -13.25
C ILE A 124 7.31 2.44 -11.74
N ASP A 125 6.91 3.60 -11.22
CA ASP A 125 6.71 3.80 -9.78
C ASP A 125 5.55 2.95 -9.25
N ALA A 126 4.45 2.87 -9.99
CA ALA A 126 3.32 2.06 -9.58
C ALA A 126 3.60 0.54 -9.71
N PHE A 127 4.49 0.11 -10.62
CA PHE A 127 4.96 -1.28 -10.67
C PHE A 127 5.83 -1.63 -9.46
N ILE A 128 6.73 -0.73 -9.04
CA ILE A 128 7.56 -0.91 -7.83
C ILE A 128 6.68 -1.05 -6.59
N GLU A 129 5.63 -0.23 -6.46
CA GLU A 129 4.68 -0.35 -5.35
C GLU A 129 3.85 -1.64 -5.43
N LEU A 130 3.45 -2.08 -6.62
CA LEU A 130 2.75 -3.35 -6.82
C LEU A 130 3.60 -4.55 -6.37
N GLU A 131 4.86 -4.63 -6.79
CA GLU A 131 5.78 -5.69 -6.34
C GLU A 131 5.91 -5.72 -4.81
N ARG A 132 6.06 -4.54 -4.20
CA ARG A 132 6.14 -4.41 -2.75
C ARG A 132 4.89 -4.94 -2.05
N TYR A 133 3.70 -4.62 -2.55
CA TYR A 133 2.44 -5.12 -1.98
C TYR A 133 2.25 -6.62 -2.22
N MET A 134 2.64 -7.16 -3.39
CA MET A 134 2.60 -8.59 -3.66
C MET A 134 3.52 -9.39 -2.73
N ASP A 135 4.70 -8.84 -2.42
CA ASP A 135 5.61 -9.42 -1.43
C ASP A 135 5.00 -9.41 -0.02
N GLU A 136 4.30 -8.34 0.35
CA GLU A 136 3.60 -8.24 1.64
C GLU A 136 2.47 -9.27 1.74
N GLU A 137 1.62 -9.35 0.71
CA GLU A 137 0.50 -10.28 0.67
C GLU A 137 0.96 -11.75 0.63
N ALA A 138 2.06 -12.03 -0.07
CA ALA A 138 2.66 -13.37 -0.15
C ALA A 138 3.13 -13.94 1.20
N ARG A 139 3.30 -13.09 2.21
CA ARG A 139 3.68 -13.50 3.58
C ARG A 139 2.46 -13.85 4.44
N GLU A 140 1.24 -13.59 3.97
CA GLU A 140 0.03 -13.97 4.71
C GLU A 140 -0.30 -15.46 4.51
N PRO A 141 -0.57 -16.20 5.61
CA PRO A 141 -1.01 -17.59 5.53
C PRO A 141 -2.22 -17.72 4.60
N GLY A 142 -2.10 -18.59 3.60
CA GLY A 142 -3.16 -18.81 2.61
C GLY A 142 -3.19 -17.81 1.45
N PHE A 143 -2.19 -16.95 1.22
CA PHE A 143 -2.08 -16.12 0.00
C PHE A 143 -2.40 -16.90 -1.28
N VAL A 144 -1.82 -18.10 -1.40
CA VAL A 144 -2.03 -19.00 -2.53
C VAL A 144 -3.46 -19.57 -2.57
N ALA A 145 -4.14 -19.67 -1.43
CA ALA A 145 -5.51 -20.19 -1.31
C ALA A 145 -6.60 -19.12 -1.51
N HIS A 146 -6.29 -17.83 -1.30
CA HIS A 146 -7.26 -16.75 -1.49
C HIS A 146 -7.72 -16.65 -2.96
N PRO A 147 -9.02 -16.43 -3.24
CA PRO A 147 -9.48 -16.22 -4.61
C PRO A 147 -8.71 -15.09 -5.31
N LEU A 148 -8.18 -15.36 -6.52
CA LEU A 148 -7.41 -14.37 -7.29
C LEU A 148 -8.13 -13.03 -7.45
N PRO A 149 -9.44 -12.97 -7.75
CA PRO A 149 -10.15 -11.71 -7.91
C PRO A 149 -10.13 -10.85 -6.62
N LEU A 150 -10.21 -11.48 -5.45
CA LEU A 150 -10.16 -10.77 -4.17
C LEU A 150 -8.78 -10.18 -3.89
N VAL A 151 -7.72 -10.92 -4.21
CA VAL A 151 -6.34 -10.43 -4.08
C VAL A 151 -6.11 -9.25 -5.03
N VAL A 152 -6.56 -9.37 -6.29
CA VAL A 152 -6.44 -8.31 -7.31
C VAL A 152 -7.21 -7.06 -6.89
N ALA A 153 -8.47 -7.20 -6.46
CA ALA A 153 -9.28 -6.05 -6.04
C ALA A 153 -8.67 -5.32 -4.84
N ARG A 154 -8.13 -6.05 -3.85
CA ARG A 154 -7.42 -5.44 -2.71
C ARG A 154 -6.21 -4.64 -3.16
N LEU A 155 -5.40 -5.18 -4.08
CA LEU A 155 -4.20 -4.53 -4.57
C LEU A 155 -4.51 -3.32 -5.47
N CYS A 156 -5.55 -3.38 -6.30
CA CYS A 156 -6.05 -2.22 -7.04
C CYS A 156 -6.43 -1.07 -6.08
N LEU A 157 -7.18 -1.36 -5.01
CA LEU A 157 -7.53 -0.35 -4.00
C LEU A 157 -6.29 0.22 -3.29
N ALA A 158 -5.30 -0.61 -2.97
CA ALA A 158 -4.05 -0.18 -2.35
C ALA A 158 -3.19 0.72 -3.26
N LEU A 159 -3.32 0.54 -4.58
CA LEU A 159 -2.69 1.36 -5.62
C LEU A 159 -3.56 2.54 -6.06
N ASN A 160 -4.74 2.72 -5.46
CA ASN A 160 -5.73 3.74 -5.82
C ASN A 160 -6.15 3.66 -7.31
N VAL A 161 -6.31 2.43 -7.79
CA VAL A 161 -6.86 2.07 -9.10
C VAL A 161 -8.24 1.46 -8.90
N ASP A 162 -9.17 1.75 -9.81
CA ASP A 162 -10.49 1.12 -9.79
C ASP A 162 -10.35 -0.40 -9.94
N PRO A 163 -10.87 -1.19 -8.98
CA PRO A 163 -10.76 -2.63 -9.02
C PRO A 163 -11.63 -3.20 -10.14
N PRO A 164 -11.24 -4.34 -10.75
CA PRO A 164 -12.12 -5.02 -11.68
C PRO A 164 -13.40 -5.47 -10.95
N PRO A 165 -14.55 -5.48 -11.63
CA PRO A 165 -15.77 -6.01 -11.04
C PRO A 165 -15.54 -7.45 -10.60
N LEU A 166 -15.79 -7.72 -9.31
CA LEU A 166 -15.72 -9.06 -8.76
C LEU A 166 -16.89 -9.85 -9.34
N GLU A 167 -16.62 -10.87 -10.16
CA GLU A 167 -17.62 -11.87 -10.51
C GLU A 167 -18.02 -12.61 -9.23
N THR A 168 -19.07 -12.14 -8.57
CA THR A 168 -19.72 -12.86 -7.48
C THR A 168 -20.38 -14.09 -8.09
N GLU A 169 -19.98 -15.26 -7.59
CA GLU A 169 -20.57 -16.61 -7.70
C GLU A 169 -21.71 -16.79 -8.73
N PRO A 170 -21.61 -17.76 -9.68
CA PRO A 170 -22.72 -18.02 -10.60
C PRO A 170 -24.01 -18.27 -9.81
N PRO A 171 -25.18 -17.82 -10.31
CA PRO A 171 -26.44 -17.98 -9.60
C PRO A 171 -26.60 -19.45 -9.23
N GLN A 172 -26.74 -19.73 -7.94
CA GLN A 172 -26.93 -21.09 -7.46
C GLN A 172 -28.06 -21.72 -8.28
N PRO A 173 -27.88 -22.92 -8.86
CA PRO A 173 -28.95 -23.59 -9.55
C PRO A 173 -30.09 -23.71 -8.54
N SER A 174 -31.21 -23.04 -8.83
CA SER A 174 -32.42 -23.16 -8.03
C SER A 174 -32.71 -24.64 -7.90
N LEU A 175 -32.60 -25.17 -6.67
CA LEU A 175 -33.01 -26.53 -6.39
C LEU A 175 -34.42 -26.68 -6.99
N PRO A 176 -34.67 -27.68 -7.83
CA PRO A 176 -36.02 -27.93 -8.31
C PRO A 176 -36.92 -28.05 -7.08
N PRO A 177 -38.13 -27.44 -7.10
CA PRO A 177 -39.02 -27.48 -5.96
C PRO A 177 -39.15 -28.92 -5.51
N ALA A 178 -38.86 -29.18 -4.22
CA ALA A 178 -38.95 -30.49 -3.63
C ALA A 178 -40.31 -31.08 -4.04
N GLU A 179 -40.28 -32.17 -4.80
CA GLU A 179 -41.49 -32.92 -5.10
C GLU A 179 -42.14 -33.22 -3.76
N ALA A 180 -43.32 -32.66 -3.57
CA ALA A 180 -44.15 -32.92 -2.41
C ALA A 180 -44.58 -34.38 -2.50
N ASP A 181 -43.75 -35.27 -1.97
CA ASP A 181 -44.13 -36.64 -1.67
C ASP A 181 -45.30 -36.60 -0.69
N TRP A 182 -46.47 -36.83 -1.28
CA TRP A 182 -47.54 -37.65 -0.74
C TRP A 182 -47.94 -37.42 0.72
N ARG A 183 -49.07 -36.74 0.92
CA ARG A 183 -49.99 -37.06 2.02
C ARG A 183 -51.22 -37.74 1.43
N GLY A 184 -51.33 -39.04 1.70
CA GLY A 184 -52.47 -39.84 1.27
C GLY A 184 -53.78 -39.40 1.91
N SER A 185 -54.88 -39.78 1.26
CA SER A 185 -56.22 -39.94 1.83
C SER A 185 -57.09 -40.69 0.82
N GLY A 186 -57.68 -41.82 1.24
CA GLY A 186 -58.79 -42.49 0.53
C GLY A 186 -58.53 -43.93 0.18
#